data_AF-A0AAP2Z910-F1
#
_entry.id   AF-A0AAP2Z910-F1
#
_cell.length_a   1.000
_cell.length_b   1.000
_cell.length_c   1.000
_cell.angle_alpha   90.00
_cell.angle_beta   90.00
_cell.angle_gamma   90.00
#
_symmetry.space_group_name_H-M   'P 1'
#
loop_
_entity.id
_entity.type
_entity.pdbx_description
1 polymer ?
#
loop_
_entity_poly.entity_id
_entity_poly.type
_entity_poly.pdbx_seq_one_letter_code
_entity_poly.pdbx_strand_id
1 'polypeptide(L)'
;MSSNTLDELGRTILETAVDDPVTTADLGSSLEAPRDAVNDRLEQLVDNGLLRPTDGDAYELTENGARLLEASPAEAGDNRIDTPDRVEAAIETLSLRPDEAAAVRNAFSFLRYWGEATTAEIVDGVYTETPAEYESADRWWEKCVEERLGGLPDVHPPPNDGSVPERWRYDGELTVDIPDDEDGRAVTDPSTSSFGSVRHGIESLDLSPAERTAARVAFAVLFERQRATMATILEETSEAHPTELDSSDEWADRLEQTFDSLPGIERTGEADRALEWAYSPSAATP
;
A
#
# COMPACT_ATOMS: atom_id res chain seq x y z
N MET A 1 9.10 -11.35 -4.70
CA MET A 1 9.95 -10.49 -3.85
C MET A 1 9.57 -10.81 -2.42
N SER A 2 10.48 -11.42 -1.66
CA SER A 2 10.23 -11.75 -0.27
C SER A 2 10.09 -10.45 0.52
N SER A 3 9.03 -10.34 1.33
CA SER A 3 8.79 -9.16 2.16
C SER A 3 10.01 -8.87 3.04
N ASN A 4 10.44 -7.61 3.12
CA ASN A 4 11.50 -7.15 4.03
C ASN A 4 11.07 -7.17 5.50
N THR A 5 9.88 -7.69 5.81
CA THR A 5 9.41 -7.89 7.18
C THR A 5 10.19 -9.02 7.84
N LEU A 6 10.69 -8.77 9.05
CA LEU A 6 11.32 -9.78 9.89
C LEU A 6 10.27 -10.81 10.32
N ASP A 7 10.31 -12.00 9.73
CA ASP A 7 9.48 -13.14 10.14
C ASP A 7 9.90 -13.70 11.51
N GLU A 8 9.04 -14.57 12.09
CA GLU A 8 9.24 -15.17 13.41
C GLU A 8 10.55 -15.97 13.52
N LEU A 9 10.92 -16.68 12.45
CA LEU A 9 12.18 -17.43 12.38
C LEU A 9 13.38 -16.48 12.44
N GLY A 10 13.39 -15.44 11.60
CA GLY A 10 14.44 -14.45 11.57
C GLY A 10 14.56 -13.70 12.89
N ARG A 11 13.43 -13.37 13.50
CA ARG A 11 13.38 -12.75 14.83
C ARG A 11 14.03 -13.64 15.88
N THR A 12 13.60 -14.89 16.00
CA THR A 12 14.13 -15.82 17.01
C THR A 12 15.64 -16.01 16.86
N ILE A 13 16.15 -16.07 15.62
CA ILE A 13 17.59 -16.13 15.35
C ILE A 13 18.30 -14.87 15.87
N LEU A 14 17.79 -13.68 15.58
CA LEU A 14 18.39 -12.43 16.05
C LEU A 14 18.34 -12.32 17.58
N GLU A 15 17.23 -12.69 18.21
CA GLU A 15 17.08 -12.68 19.68
C GLU A 15 18.06 -13.66 20.35
N THR A 16 18.27 -14.83 19.76
CA THR A 16 19.27 -15.79 20.26
C THR A 16 20.68 -15.22 20.16
N ALA A 17 20.96 -14.38 19.17
CA ALA A 17 22.27 -13.77 18.94
C ALA A 17 22.53 -12.48 19.76
N VAL A 18 21.58 -12.05 20.60
CA VAL A 18 21.73 -10.83 21.44
C VAL A 18 22.81 -11.01 22.50
N ASP A 19 22.83 -12.17 23.15
CA ASP A 19 23.71 -12.42 24.29
C ASP A 19 25.09 -12.95 23.85
N ASP A 20 25.12 -13.85 22.86
CA ASP A 20 26.34 -14.52 22.39
C ASP A 20 26.24 -14.87 20.88
N PRO A 21 27.38 -15.01 20.17
CA PRO A 21 27.40 -15.51 18.80
C PRO A 21 26.76 -16.90 18.69
N VAL A 22 25.95 -17.10 17.65
CA VAL A 22 25.18 -18.33 17.44
C VAL A 22 25.75 -19.18 16.32
N THR A 23 25.73 -20.51 16.46
CA THR A 23 26.08 -21.42 15.35
C THR A 23 24.83 -22.06 14.74
N THR A 24 24.95 -22.58 13.52
CA THR A 24 23.87 -23.38 12.90
C THR A 24 23.48 -24.60 13.74
N ALA A 25 24.40 -25.14 14.55
CA ALA A 25 24.13 -26.25 15.45
C ALA A 25 23.30 -25.84 16.67
N ASP A 26 23.58 -24.67 17.25
CA ASP A 26 22.83 -24.11 18.37
C ASP A 26 21.40 -23.77 17.95
N LEU A 27 21.27 -23.13 16.78
CA LEU A 27 19.97 -22.77 16.19
C LEU A 27 19.18 -24.02 15.80
N GLY A 28 19.81 -25.02 15.18
CA GLY A 28 19.14 -26.27 14.79
C GLY A 28 18.66 -27.12 15.97
N SER A 29 19.22 -26.90 17.17
CA SER A 29 18.77 -27.59 18.40
C SER A 29 17.66 -26.84 19.13
N SER A 30 17.58 -25.52 18.93
CA SER A 30 16.70 -24.62 19.68
C SER A 30 15.45 -24.20 18.89
N LEU A 31 15.51 -24.25 17.56
CA LEU A 31 14.43 -23.85 16.67
C LEU A 31 13.67 -25.08 16.15
N GLU A 32 12.34 -25.03 16.17
CA GLU A 32 11.47 -26.03 15.55
C GLU A 32 11.39 -25.86 14.02
N ALA A 33 12.54 -25.68 13.35
CA ALA A 33 12.63 -25.41 11.92
C ALA A 33 13.56 -26.41 11.19
N PRO A 34 13.27 -26.78 9.93
CA PRO A 34 14.20 -27.58 9.13
C PRO A 34 15.55 -26.86 8.96
N ARG A 35 16.65 -27.62 9.03
CA ARG A 35 18.01 -27.07 8.97
C ARG A 35 18.26 -26.20 7.72
N ASP A 36 17.74 -26.62 6.57
CA ASP A 36 17.89 -25.88 5.32
C ASP A 36 17.19 -24.51 5.40
N ALA A 37 16.00 -24.44 6.02
CA ALA A 37 15.29 -23.18 6.23
C ALA A 37 16.05 -22.23 7.17
N VAL A 38 16.69 -22.77 8.22
CA VAL A 38 17.55 -21.98 9.12
C VAL A 38 18.76 -21.43 8.37
N ASN A 39 19.41 -22.24 7.52
CA ASN A 39 20.56 -21.80 6.72
C ASN A 39 20.16 -20.71 5.71
N ASP A 40 19.09 -20.93 4.94
CA ASP A 40 18.57 -19.95 3.98
C ASP A 40 18.24 -18.63 4.68
N ARG A 41 17.68 -18.69 5.89
CA ARG A 41 17.36 -17.50 6.67
C ARG A 41 18.60 -16.79 7.20
N LEU A 42 19.61 -17.53 7.67
CA LEU A 42 20.90 -16.96 8.09
C LEU A 42 21.58 -16.22 6.93
N GLU A 43 21.59 -16.79 5.73
CA GLU A 43 22.14 -16.13 4.54
C GLU A 43 21.41 -14.80 4.27
N GLN A 44 20.08 -14.79 4.32
CA GLN A 44 19.30 -13.56 4.16
C GLN A 44 19.59 -12.52 5.24
N LEU A 45 19.73 -12.92 6.50
CA LEU A 45 20.04 -12.01 7.60
C LEU A 45 21.45 -11.41 7.47
N VAL A 46 22.41 -12.18 6.94
CA VAL A 46 23.76 -11.69 6.60
C VAL A 46 23.73 -10.74 5.42
N ASP A 47 23.01 -11.06 4.35
CA ASP A 47 22.87 -10.22 3.16
C ASP A 47 22.21 -8.87 3.49
N ASN A 48 21.26 -8.87 4.42
CA ASN A 48 20.62 -7.66 4.94
C ASN A 48 21.47 -6.91 6.00
N GLY A 49 22.66 -7.43 6.34
CA GLY A 49 23.59 -6.82 7.30
C GLY A 49 23.08 -6.83 8.73
N LEU A 50 22.15 -7.73 9.08
CA LEU A 50 21.58 -7.88 10.43
C LEU A 50 22.42 -8.83 11.28
N LEU A 51 23.06 -9.81 10.63
CA LEU A 51 24.09 -10.67 11.22
C LEU A 51 25.41 -10.49 10.47
N ARG A 52 26.51 -10.83 11.13
CA ARG A 52 27.83 -10.98 10.49
C ARG A 52 28.42 -12.35 10.80
N PRO A 53 29.01 -13.04 9.81
CA PRO A 53 29.77 -14.26 10.08
C PRO A 53 31.04 -13.92 10.87
N THR A 54 31.37 -14.76 11.85
CA THR A 54 32.63 -14.69 12.62
C THR A 54 33.50 -15.91 12.33
N ASP A 55 34.70 -15.94 12.89
CA ASP A 55 35.57 -17.12 12.81
C ASP A 55 34.89 -18.33 13.49
N GLY A 56 34.86 -19.48 12.81
CA GLY A 56 34.36 -20.74 13.39
C GLY A 56 32.88 -21.07 13.16
N ASP A 57 32.31 -20.67 12.01
CA ASP A 57 30.92 -20.97 11.60
C ASP A 57 29.83 -20.42 12.56
N ALA A 58 30.16 -19.32 13.25
CA ALA A 58 29.25 -18.59 14.12
C ALA A 58 28.82 -17.26 13.49
N TYR A 59 27.70 -16.73 13.98
CA TYR A 59 27.08 -15.50 13.52
C TYR A 59 26.86 -14.59 14.72
N GLU A 60 27.25 -13.33 14.58
CA GLU A 60 27.09 -12.31 15.62
C GLU A 60 26.10 -11.25 15.17
N LEU A 61 25.31 -10.74 16.11
CA LEU A 61 24.38 -9.64 15.88
C LEU A 61 25.13 -8.35 15.54
N THR A 62 24.72 -7.68 14.47
CA THR A 62 25.26 -6.36 14.13
C THR A 62 24.50 -5.25 14.85
N GLU A 63 25.04 -4.02 14.83
CA GLU A 63 24.32 -2.85 15.34
C GLU A 63 22.98 -2.61 14.60
N ASN A 64 22.91 -2.94 13.30
CA ASN A 64 21.66 -2.86 12.54
C ASN A 64 20.65 -3.93 13.00
N GLY A 65 21.11 -5.15 13.27
CA GLY A 65 20.27 -6.21 13.84
C GLY A 65 19.72 -5.85 15.22
N ALA A 66 20.57 -5.26 16.08
CA ALA A 66 20.16 -4.79 17.41
C ALA A 66 19.13 -3.65 17.32
N ARG A 67 19.36 -2.64 16.48
CA ARG A 67 18.39 -1.56 16.26
C ARG A 67 17.06 -2.07 15.70
N LEU A 68 17.09 -3.09 14.83
CA LEU A 68 15.88 -3.71 14.31
C LEU A 68 15.09 -4.44 15.41
N LEU A 69 15.76 -5.19 16.29
CA LEU A 69 15.11 -5.83 17.45
C LEU A 69 14.54 -4.81 18.45
N GLU A 70 15.21 -3.68 18.65
CA GLU A 70 14.70 -2.61 19.51
C GLU A 70 13.49 -1.88 18.88
N ALA A 71 13.55 -1.62 17.57
CA ALA A 71 12.48 -0.96 16.82
C ALA A 71 11.27 -1.88 16.58
N SER A 72 11.49 -3.19 16.59
CA SER A 72 10.45 -4.20 16.52
C SER A 72 10.41 -4.94 17.86
N PRO A 73 9.73 -4.46 18.91
CA PRO A 73 9.44 -5.28 20.09
C PRO A 73 8.82 -6.63 19.70
N ALA A 74 8.87 -7.66 20.56
CA ALA A 74 8.29 -8.99 20.27
C ALA A 74 6.78 -8.95 19.92
N GLU A 75 6.17 -7.79 20.18
CA GLU A 75 4.79 -7.40 19.97
C GLU A 75 4.61 -6.46 18.74
N ALA A 76 5.67 -5.94 18.14
CA ALA A 76 5.61 -5.09 16.94
C ALA A 76 5.46 -5.95 15.69
N GLY A 77 4.21 -6.09 15.29
CA GLY A 77 3.75 -6.98 14.24
C GLY A 77 2.44 -7.65 14.64
N ASP A 78 2.07 -7.58 15.92
CA ASP A 78 0.72 -7.94 16.32
C ASP A 78 -0.21 -6.72 16.25
N ASN A 79 -0.73 -6.45 15.05
CA ASN A 79 -1.81 -5.47 14.87
C ASN A 79 -3.07 -5.81 15.73
N ARG A 80 -3.10 -6.96 16.44
CA ARG A 80 -4.09 -7.23 17.49
C ARG A 80 -4.02 -6.24 18.65
N ILE A 81 -2.85 -5.65 18.95
CA ILE A 81 -2.70 -4.73 20.09
C ILE A 81 -3.62 -3.51 19.93
N ASP A 82 -3.85 -3.08 18.70
CA ASP A 82 -4.75 -1.98 18.37
C ASP A 82 -6.15 -2.44 17.93
N THR A 83 -6.43 -3.75 17.95
CA THR A 83 -7.73 -4.32 17.57
C THR A 83 -8.50 -4.74 18.82
N PRO A 84 -9.71 -4.19 19.10
CA PRO A 84 -10.48 -4.59 20.27
C PRO A 84 -10.76 -6.11 20.29
N ASP A 85 -10.68 -6.75 21.46
CA ASP A 85 -10.85 -8.22 21.64
C ASP A 85 -12.08 -8.80 20.94
N ARG A 86 -13.20 -8.06 20.95
CA ARG A 86 -14.45 -8.49 20.29
C ARG A 86 -14.33 -8.56 18.77
N VAL A 87 -13.54 -7.66 18.18
CA VAL A 87 -13.28 -7.62 16.74
C VAL A 87 -12.31 -8.73 16.38
N GLU A 88 -11.27 -8.92 17.19
CA GLU A 88 -10.32 -10.02 16.99
C GLU A 88 -11.02 -11.38 17.06
N ALA A 89 -11.88 -11.59 18.08
CA ALA A 89 -12.69 -12.79 18.19
C ALA A 89 -13.61 -12.97 16.96
N ALA A 90 -14.17 -11.90 16.40
CA ALA A 90 -14.95 -11.98 15.17
C ALA A 90 -14.09 -12.41 13.97
N ILE A 91 -12.91 -11.83 13.78
CA ILE A 91 -11.96 -12.20 12.71
C ILE A 91 -11.56 -13.68 12.84
N GLU A 92 -11.28 -14.17 14.04
CA GLU A 92 -10.92 -15.57 14.29
C GLU A 92 -12.05 -16.55 13.88
N THR A 93 -13.31 -16.16 14.04
CA THR A 93 -14.45 -17.01 13.61
C THR A 93 -14.56 -17.16 12.09
N LEU A 94 -13.98 -16.23 11.32
CA LEU A 94 -14.04 -16.25 9.85
C LEU A 94 -13.12 -17.31 9.22
N SER A 95 -12.26 -17.98 10.01
CA SER A 95 -11.39 -19.07 9.55
C SER A 95 -10.55 -18.73 8.31
N LEU A 96 -9.94 -17.54 8.32
CA LEU A 96 -9.16 -17.00 7.20
C LEU A 96 -7.74 -17.56 7.16
N ARG A 97 -7.10 -17.47 5.98
CA ARG A 97 -5.65 -17.62 5.92
C ARG A 97 -4.96 -16.49 6.71
N PRO A 98 -3.75 -16.69 7.25
CA PRO A 98 -3.07 -15.66 8.06
C PRO A 98 -2.91 -14.30 7.36
N ASP A 99 -2.60 -14.30 6.07
CA ASP A 99 -2.46 -13.10 5.23
C ASP A 99 -3.79 -12.39 4.98
N GLU A 100 -4.87 -13.14 4.76
CA GLU A 100 -6.23 -12.61 4.62
C GLU A 100 -6.74 -12.02 5.94
N ALA A 101 -6.46 -12.67 7.07
CA ALA A 101 -6.76 -12.13 8.39
C ALA A 101 -6.01 -10.82 8.64
N ALA A 102 -4.75 -10.72 8.23
CA ALA A 102 -3.98 -9.48 8.31
C ALA A 102 -4.58 -8.37 7.44
N ALA A 103 -5.01 -8.68 6.21
CA ALA A 103 -5.67 -7.71 5.34
C ALA A 103 -6.97 -7.16 5.94
N VAL A 104 -7.83 -8.04 6.47
CA VAL A 104 -9.08 -7.63 7.13
C VAL A 104 -8.78 -6.80 8.39
N ARG A 105 -7.78 -7.19 9.18
CA ARG A 105 -7.37 -6.44 10.37
C ARG A 105 -6.86 -5.04 10.01
N ASN A 106 -6.05 -4.91 8.95
CA ASN A 106 -5.55 -3.62 8.51
C ASN A 106 -6.65 -2.72 7.93
N ALA A 107 -7.62 -3.30 7.21
CA ALA A 107 -8.81 -2.58 6.75
C ALA A 107 -9.65 -2.06 7.93
N PHE A 108 -9.83 -2.89 8.97
CA PHE A 108 -10.48 -2.47 10.21
C PHE A 108 -9.70 -1.37 10.93
N SER A 109 -8.38 -1.52 11.10
CA SER A 109 -7.53 -0.51 11.76
C SER A 109 -7.56 0.83 11.03
N PHE A 110 -7.54 0.80 9.70
CA PHE A 110 -7.72 2.01 8.87
C PHE A 110 -9.07 2.67 9.17
N LEU A 111 -10.16 1.91 9.13
CA LEU A 111 -11.49 2.45 9.42
C LEU A 111 -11.63 2.94 10.87
N ARG A 112 -11.06 2.23 11.85
CA ARG A 112 -11.08 2.61 13.28
C ARG A 112 -10.29 3.89 13.55
N TYR A 113 -9.14 4.04 12.90
CA TYR A 113 -8.32 5.24 13.05
C TYR A 113 -9.09 6.49 12.60
N TRP A 114 -9.89 6.34 11.56
CA TRP A 114 -10.50 7.43 10.84
C TRP A 114 -12.01 7.64 11.08
N GLY A 115 -12.70 6.66 11.65
CA GLY A 115 -14.15 6.67 11.87
C GLY A 115 -15.00 6.40 10.62
N GLU A 116 -14.72 7.07 9.51
CA GLU A 116 -15.40 6.87 8.22
C GLU A 116 -14.42 6.75 7.07
N ALA A 117 -14.71 5.95 6.04
CA ALA A 117 -13.90 5.90 4.82
C ALA A 117 -14.72 5.38 3.63
N THR A 118 -14.41 5.85 2.43
CA THR A 118 -14.90 5.25 1.19
C THR A 118 -14.16 3.94 0.90
N THR A 119 -14.76 3.06 0.10
CA THR A 119 -14.09 1.85 -0.39
C THR A 119 -12.75 2.16 -1.06
N ALA A 120 -12.69 3.21 -1.89
CA ALA A 120 -11.46 3.61 -2.59
C ALA A 120 -10.35 4.01 -1.61
N GLU A 121 -10.66 4.73 -0.54
CA GLU A 121 -9.68 5.12 0.48
C GLU A 121 -9.14 3.90 1.25
N ILE A 122 -10.01 2.96 1.63
CA ILE A 122 -9.57 1.74 2.33
C ILE A 122 -8.68 0.90 1.39
N VAL A 123 -9.08 0.75 0.13
CA VAL A 123 -8.30 0.02 -0.87
C VAL A 123 -6.93 0.65 -1.08
N ASP A 124 -6.87 1.96 -1.33
CA ASP A 124 -5.60 2.67 -1.56
C ASP A 124 -4.70 2.62 -0.33
N GLY A 125 -5.26 2.78 0.87
CA GLY A 125 -4.51 2.79 2.12
C GLY A 125 -4.00 1.41 2.58
N VAL A 126 -4.64 0.31 2.17
CA VAL A 126 -4.37 -1.01 2.79
C VAL A 126 -3.87 -2.05 1.79
N TYR A 127 -4.35 -2.04 0.54
CA TYR A 127 -4.04 -3.09 -0.43
C TYR A 127 -2.54 -3.17 -0.75
N THR A 128 -1.88 -2.01 -0.89
CA THR A 128 -0.45 -1.98 -1.25
C THR A 128 0.46 -2.56 -0.17
N GLU A 129 0.02 -2.54 1.08
CA GLU A 129 0.76 -3.10 2.22
C GLU A 129 0.39 -4.56 2.49
N THR A 130 -0.89 -4.92 2.28
CA THR A 130 -1.43 -6.23 2.65
C THR A 130 -2.28 -6.86 1.53
N PRO A 131 -1.68 -7.21 0.38
CA PRO A 131 -2.41 -7.71 -0.78
C PRO A 131 -2.91 -9.16 -0.63
N ALA A 132 -2.44 -9.93 0.35
CA ALA A 132 -2.86 -11.32 0.63
C ALA A 132 -2.86 -12.26 -0.59
N GLU A 133 -1.84 -12.12 -1.45
CA GLU A 133 -1.66 -12.87 -2.71
C GLU A 133 -2.75 -12.64 -3.78
N TYR A 134 -3.62 -11.64 -3.62
CA TYR A 134 -4.57 -11.25 -4.65
C TYR A 134 -3.86 -10.45 -5.75
N GLU A 135 -4.27 -10.69 -7.00
CA GLU A 135 -3.63 -10.11 -8.20
C GLU A 135 -4.06 -8.66 -8.49
N SER A 136 -5.18 -8.23 -7.92
CA SER A 136 -5.73 -6.89 -8.08
C SER A 136 -6.43 -6.41 -6.82
N ALA A 137 -6.47 -5.08 -6.68
CA ALA A 137 -7.17 -4.39 -5.60
C ALA A 137 -8.67 -4.72 -5.57
N ASP A 138 -9.32 -4.75 -6.74
CA ASP A 138 -10.76 -5.07 -6.85
C ASP A 138 -11.05 -6.49 -6.38
N ARG A 139 -10.24 -7.46 -6.83
CA ARG A 139 -10.43 -8.87 -6.44
C ARG A 139 -10.13 -9.07 -4.96
N TRP A 140 -9.11 -8.39 -4.44
CA TRP A 140 -8.81 -8.36 -3.01
C TRP A 140 -9.99 -7.82 -2.20
N TRP A 141 -10.54 -6.67 -2.60
CA TRP A 141 -11.68 -6.07 -1.93
C TRP A 141 -12.91 -6.99 -1.94
N GLU A 142 -13.34 -7.42 -3.12
CA GLU A 142 -14.55 -8.24 -3.31
C GLU A 142 -14.45 -9.62 -2.65
N LYS A 143 -13.27 -10.26 -2.67
CA LYS A 143 -13.13 -11.67 -2.24
C LYS A 143 -12.55 -11.82 -0.85
N CYS A 144 -11.76 -10.86 -0.39
CA CYS A 144 -11.12 -10.90 0.92
C CYS A 144 -11.82 -9.96 1.90
N VAL A 145 -11.95 -8.67 1.58
CA VAL A 145 -12.22 -7.65 2.61
C VAL A 145 -13.69 -7.33 2.81
N GLU A 146 -14.43 -7.00 1.75
CA GLU A 146 -15.73 -6.32 1.82
C GLU A 146 -16.75 -6.99 2.76
N GLU A 147 -17.12 -8.25 2.49
CA GLU A 147 -18.11 -8.98 3.28
C GLU A 147 -17.64 -9.18 4.74
N ARG A 148 -16.34 -9.40 4.92
CA ARG A 148 -15.74 -9.71 6.23
C ARG A 148 -15.67 -8.48 7.11
N LEU A 149 -15.24 -7.36 6.54
CA LEU A 149 -15.21 -6.06 7.19
C LEU A 149 -16.62 -5.64 7.62
N GLY A 150 -17.63 -5.82 6.74
CA GLY A 150 -19.03 -5.52 7.07
C GLY A 150 -19.67 -6.45 8.10
N GLY A 151 -19.04 -7.60 8.38
CA GLY A 151 -19.43 -8.52 9.44
C GLY A 151 -18.81 -8.21 10.81
N LEU A 152 -17.87 -7.26 10.89
CA LEU A 152 -17.19 -6.95 12.14
C LEU A 152 -18.06 -6.09 13.08
N PRO A 153 -17.87 -6.20 14.41
CA PRO A 153 -18.58 -5.39 15.39
C PRO A 153 -18.42 -3.87 15.15
N ASP A 154 -19.55 -3.15 15.19
CA ASP A 154 -19.70 -1.69 15.00
C ASP A 154 -19.19 -1.14 13.66
N VAL A 155 -18.88 -2.02 12.71
CA VAL A 155 -18.61 -1.64 11.33
C VAL A 155 -19.93 -1.62 10.56
N HIS A 156 -20.17 -0.51 9.87
CA HIS A 156 -21.35 -0.28 9.07
C HIS A 156 -20.93 -0.14 7.60
N PRO A 157 -21.33 -1.08 6.73
CA PRO A 157 -21.14 -0.93 5.29
C PRO A 157 -21.99 0.24 4.76
N PRO A 158 -21.60 0.83 3.63
CA PRO A 158 -22.37 1.89 2.99
C PRO A 158 -23.79 1.43 2.62
N PRO A 159 -24.77 2.34 2.63
CA PRO A 159 -26.14 2.01 2.24
C PRO A 159 -26.21 1.65 0.75
N ASN A 160 -26.80 0.49 0.43
CA ASN A 160 -27.01 0.00 -0.95
C ASN A 160 -28.16 0.71 -1.70
N ASP A 161 -28.44 1.98 -1.39
CA ASP A 161 -29.58 2.73 -1.93
C ASP A 161 -29.21 3.75 -3.02
N GLY A 162 -27.92 3.82 -3.40
CA GLY A 162 -27.41 4.72 -4.42
C GLY A 162 -27.17 6.16 -3.93
N SER A 163 -27.15 6.38 -2.61
CA SER A 163 -26.81 7.68 -2.01
C SER A 163 -25.28 7.84 -1.89
N VAL A 164 -24.74 8.87 -2.52
CA VAL A 164 -23.30 9.24 -2.47
C VAL A 164 -23.05 10.19 -1.29
N PRO A 165 -21.93 10.06 -0.55
CA PRO A 165 -20.88 9.06 -0.71
C PRO A 165 -21.15 7.74 0.03
N GLU A 166 -20.88 6.63 -0.65
CA GLU A 166 -20.88 5.26 -0.12
C GLU A 166 -19.71 5.11 0.86
N ARG A 167 -19.91 5.54 2.11
CA ARG A 167 -18.92 5.46 3.18
C ARG A 167 -19.17 4.28 4.12
N TRP A 168 -18.11 3.57 4.42
CA TRP A 168 -17.99 2.70 5.58
C TRP A 168 -17.87 3.56 6.83
N ARG A 169 -18.47 3.11 7.93
CA ARG A 169 -18.41 3.80 9.22
C ARG A 169 -18.09 2.83 10.35
N TYR A 170 -17.33 3.28 11.34
CA TYR A 170 -17.09 2.60 12.59
C TYR A 170 -17.63 3.42 13.77
N ASP A 171 -18.61 2.85 14.50
CA ASP A 171 -19.29 3.52 15.62
C ASP A 171 -18.65 3.24 16.99
N GLY A 172 -17.49 2.57 17.01
CA GLY A 172 -16.76 2.24 18.23
C GLY A 172 -15.79 3.33 18.69
N GLU A 173 -14.85 2.93 19.56
CA GLU A 173 -13.83 3.83 20.09
C GLU A 173 -12.71 4.05 19.07
N LEU A 174 -12.61 5.28 18.56
CA LEU A 174 -11.60 5.70 17.60
C LEU A 174 -10.20 5.69 18.24
N THR A 175 -9.17 5.49 17.41
CA THR A 175 -7.76 5.51 17.88
C THR A 175 -7.27 6.94 18.16
N VAL A 176 -7.83 7.94 17.48
CA VAL A 176 -7.49 9.35 17.62
C VAL A 176 -8.76 10.16 17.80
N ASP A 177 -8.74 11.11 18.72
CA ASP A 177 -9.74 12.19 18.76
C ASP A 177 -9.43 13.12 17.57
N ILE A 178 -10.08 12.87 16.42
CA ILE A 178 -9.95 13.73 15.24
C ILE A 178 -10.61 15.07 15.57
N PRO A 179 -9.87 16.19 15.59
CA PRO A 179 -10.47 17.51 15.78
C PRO A 179 -11.41 17.80 14.60
N ASP A 180 -12.63 18.28 14.90
CA ASP A 180 -13.74 18.48 13.95
C ASP A 180 -13.42 19.32 12.69
N ASP A 181 -12.27 20.02 12.63
CA ASP A 181 -11.97 21.02 11.60
C ASP A 181 -10.77 20.70 10.66
N GLU A 182 -9.95 19.68 10.93
CA GLU A 182 -8.83 19.27 10.05
C GLU A 182 -8.63 17.74 10.10
N ASP A 183 -9.46 16.99 9.36
CA ASP A 183 -9.34 15.52 9.24
C ASP A 183 -8.01 15.10 8.58
N GLY A 184 -7.15 16.00 8.10
CA GLY A 184 -5.94 15.67 7.33
C GLY A 184 -6.24 14.99 5.98
N ARG A 185 -7.48 14.53 5.80
CA ARG A 185 -8.15 14.09 4.60
C ARG A 185 -8.80 15.26 3.90
N ALA A 186 -8.00 16.18 3.42
CA ALA A 186 -8.48 17.08 2.37
C ALA A 186 -8.73 16.23 1.11
N VAL A 187 -9.85 15.50 1.09
CA VAL A 187 -10.43 14.97 -0.14
C VAL A 187 -10.89 16.21 -0.89
N THR A 188 -10.16 16.53 -1.94
CA THR A 188 -10.54 17.52 -2.93
C THR A 188 -12.01 17.29 -3.29
N ASP A 189 -12.78 18.38 -3.32
CA ASP A 189 -14.21 18.45 -3.65
C ASP A 189 -14.70 17.23 -4.48
N PRO A 190 -15.74 16.48 -4.01
CA PRO A 190 -16.26 15.28 -4.69
C PRO A 190 -16.77 15.54 -6.10
N SER A 191 -16.83 16.80 -6.55
CA SER A 191 -17.13 17.17 -7.93
C SER A 191 -15.93 17.15 -8.90
N THR A 192 -14.68 16.92 -8.44
CA THR A 192 -13.49 17.15 -9.29
C THR A 192 -12.56 15.97 -9.58
N SER A 193 -12.56 14.85 -8.84
CA SER A 193 -11.95 13.59 -9.31
C SER A 193 -12.22 12.47 -8.31
N SER A 194 -12.68 11.30 -8.77
CA SER A 194 -13.08 10.17 -7.91
C SER A 194 -11.93 9.37 -7.30
N PHE A 195 -10.67 9.75 -7.56
CA PHE A 195 -9.50 8.95 -7.18
C PHE A 195 -8.70 9.64 -6.07
N GLY A 196 -8.23 8.88 -5.07
CA GLY A 196 -7.40 9.39 -3.97
C GLY A 196 -5.95 9.69 -4.37
N SER A 197 -5.45 9.09 -5.47
CA SER A 197 -4.12 9.34 -6.00
C SER A 197 -4.09 9.19 -7.52
N VAL A 198 -3.13 9.85 -8.19
CA VAL A 198 -2.94 9.72 -9.63
C VAL A 198 -2.65 8.28 -10.02
N ARG A 199 -1.83 7.58 -9.22
CA ARG A 199 -1.51 6.18 -9.45
C ARG A 199 -2.79 5.34 -9.46
N HIS A 200 -3.62 5.47 -8.41
CA HIS A 200 -4.87 4.73 -8.32
C HIS A 200 -5.78 5.04 -9.52
N GLY A 201 -5.92 6.31 -9.90
CA GLY A 201 -6.71 6.67 -11.07
C GLY A 201 -6.20 6.04 -12.37
N ILE A 202 -4.89 6.00 -12.62
CA ILE A 202 -4.32 5.32 -13.79
C ILE A 202 -4.58 3.80 -13.77
N GLU A 203 -4.56 3.17 -12.59
CA GLU A 203 -4.86 1.74 -12.45
C GLU A 203 -6.34 1.42 -12.71
N SER A 204 -7.24 2.28 -12.23
CA SER A 204 -8.69 2.08 -12.28
C SER A 204 -9.32 2.42 -13.63
N LEU A 205 -8.62 3.15 -14.51
CA LEU A 205 -9.11 3.46 -15.85
C LEU A 205 -9.05 2.22 -16.78
N ASP A 206 -10.01 2.15 -17.70
CA ASP A 206 -10.09 1.12 -18.74
C ASP A 206 -9.03 1.36 -19.83
N LEU A 207 -7.78 1.08 -19.46
CA LEU A 207 -6.59 1.17 -20.30
C LEU A 207 -6.05 -0.23 -20.56
N SER A 208 -5.61 -0.50 -21.79
CA SER A 208 -4.78 -1.67 -22.08
C SER A 208 -3.48 -1.63 -21.25
N PRO A 209 -2.79 -2.77 -21.06
CA PRO A 209 -1.52 -2.80 -20.32
C PRO A 209 -0.45 -1.84 -20.89
N ALA A 210 -0.40 -1.69 -22.21
CA ALA A 210 0.51 -0.77 -22.89
C ALA A 210 0.14 0.70 -22.62
N GLU A 211 -1.13 1.06 -22.79
CA GLU A 211 -1.62 2.42 -22.50
C GLU A 211 -1.44 2.79 -21.04
N ARG A 212 -1.70 1.87 -20.10
CA ARG A 212 -1.48 2.11 -18.67
C ARG A 212 -0.01 2.37 -18.36
N THR A 213 0.90 1.62 -18.98
CA THR A 213 2.34 1.83 -18.83
C THR A 213 2.76 3.20 -19.41
N ALA A 214 2.25 3.54 -20.59
CA ALA A 214 2.50 4.84 -21.20
C ALA A 214 1.93 6.00 -20.35
N ALA A 215 0.73 5.85 -19.77
CA ALA A 215 0.14 6.84 -18.87
C ALA A 215 0.98 7.05 -17.60
N ARG A 216 1.53 5.98 -17.00
CA ARG A 216 2.45 6.09 -15.86
C ARG A 216 3.72 6.86 -16.21
N VAL A 217 4.27 6.63 -17.40
CA VAL A 217 5.49 7.32 -17.89
C VAL A 217 5.19 8.78 -18.19
N ALA A 218 4.08 9.06 -18.88
CA ALA A 218 3.60 10.41 -19.13
C ALA A 218 3.40 11.19 -17.82
N PHE A 219 2.81 10.55 -16.81
CA PHE A 219 2.67 11.13 -15.48
C PHE A 219 4.03 11.35 -14.82
N ALA A 220 4.99 10.43 -14.93
CA ALA A 220 6.34 10.62 -14.39
C ALA A 220 7.02 11.86 -15.00
N VAL A 221 6.90 12.06 -16.32
CA VAL A 221 7.39 13.27 -17.00
C VAL A 221 6.73 14.53 -16.43
N LEU A 222 5.40 14.50 -16.27
CA LEU A 222 4.66 15.63 -15.72
C LEU A 222 5.01 15.90 -14.25
N PHE A 223 5.20 14.84 -13.45
CA PHE A 223 5.60 14.91 -12.04
C PHE A 223 6.99 15.53 -11.89
N GLU A 224 7.97 15.11 -12.69
CA GLU A 224 9.33 15.64 -12.66
C GLU A 224 9.37 17.12 -13.08
N ARG A 225 8.61 17.49 -14.11
CA ARG A 225 8.63 18.85 -14.68
C ARG A 225 7.68 19.80 -13.99
N GLN A 226 6.70 19.30 -13.25
CA GLN A 226 5.54 20.00 -12.67
C GLN A 226 4.64 20.69 -13.71
N ARG A 227 5.16 21.10 -14.87
CA ARG A 227 4.43 21.60 -16.03
C ARG A 227 5.05 21.08 -17.33
N ALA A 228 4.23 20.62 -18.26
CA ALA A 228 4.67 20.19 -19.58
C ALA A 228 3.58 20.35 -20.64
N THR A 229 3.97 20.64 -21.89
CA THR A 229 3.03 20.61 -23.02
C THR A 229 2.70 19.17 -23.40
N MET A 230 1.52 18.93 -23.98
CA MET A 230 1.18 17.58 -24.46
C MET A 230 2.21 17.05 -25.46
N ALA A 231 2.74 17.90 -26.35
CA ALA A 231 3.79 17.52 -27.30
C ALA A 231 5.06 17.00 -26.61
N THR A 232 5.50 17.66 -25.53
CA THR A 232 6.66 17.23 -24.73
C THR A 232 6.40 15.90 -24.04
N ILE A 233 5.21 15.74 -23.44
CA ILE A 233 4.83 14.51 -22.75
C ILE A 233 4.80 13.34 -23.74
N LEU A 234 4.23 13.52 -24.93
CA LEU A 234 4.17 12.51 -25.97
C LEU A 234 5.54 12.16 -26.55
N GLU A 235 6.39 13.16 -26.81
CA GLU A 235 7.76 12.95 -27.30
C GLU A 235 8.53 12.02 -26.35
N GLU A 236 8.53 12.32 -25.05
CA GLU A 236 9.28 11.53 -24.06
C GLU A 236 8.63 10.18 -23.76
N THR A 237 7.29 10.12 -23.77
CA THR A 237 6.56 8.86 -23.55
C THR A 237 6.73 7.90 -24.72
N SER A 238 6.62 8.40 -25.95
CA SER A 238 6.70 7.57 -27.17
C SER A 238 8.10 7.00 -27.41
N GLU A 239 9.15 7.74 -27.04
CA GLU A 239 10.54 7.25 -27.12
C GLU A 239 10.78 6.09 -26.14
N ALA A 240 10.19 6.16 -24.94
CA ALA A 240 10.35 5.14 -23.90
C ALA A 240 9.40 3.94 -24.09
N HIS A 241 8.16 4.18 -24.53
CA HIS A 241 7.09 3.19 -24.55
C HIS A 241 6.11 3.43 -25.72
N PRO A 242 6.29 2.77 -26.88
CA PRO A 242 5.34 2.86 -27.98
C PRO A 242 4.00 2.22 -27.61
N THR A 243 2.91 2.95 -27.78
CA THR A 243 1.54 2.45 -27.63
C THR A 243 1.14 1.60 -28.83
N GLU A 244 0.15 0.71 -28.65
CA GLU A 244 -0.43 -0.07 -29.76
C GLU A 244 -1.38 0.76 -30.66
N LEU A 245 -1.64 2.02 -30.30
CA LEU A 245 -2.50 2.93 -31.07
C LEU A 245 -1.85 3.30 -32.41
N ASP A 246 -2.69 3.40 -33.44
CA ASP A 246 -2.26 3.57 -34.83
C ASP A 246 -1.71 4.99 -35.12
N SER A 247 -1.95 5.96 -34.24
CA SER A 247 -1.47 7.33 -34.40
C SER A 247 -1.12 8.03 -33.08
N SER A 248 -0.13 8.93 -33.15
CA SER A 248 0.26 9.78 -32.01
C SER A 248 -0.85 10.73 -31.56
N ASP A 249 -1.75 11.11 -32.47
CA ASP A 249 -2.88 12.00 -32.18
C ASP A 249 -3.96 11.28 -31.37
N GLU A 250 -4.26 10.02 -31.70
CA GLU A 250 -5.21 9.20 -30.94
C GLU A 250 -4.72 8.93 -29.51
N TRP A 251 -3.41 8.70 -29.35
CA TRP A 251 -2.82 8.60 -28.02
C TRP A 251 -2.88 9.92 -27.25
N ALA A 252 -2.65 11.06 -27.92
CA ALA A 252 -2.79 12.38 -27.30
C ALA A 252 -4.20 12.54 -26.73
N ASP A 253 -5.24 12.33 -27.55
CA ASP A 253 -6.64 12.47 -27.14
C ASP A 253 -7.00 11.56 -25.96
N ARG A 254 -6.46 10.33 -25.93
CA ARG A 254 -6.68 9.37 -24.84
C ARG A 254 -5.99 9.81 -23.55
N LEU A 255 -4.76 10.31 -23.65
CA LEU A 255 -3.98 10.79 -22.51
C LEU A 255 -4.58 12.08 -21.94
N GLU A 256 -5.12 12.96 -22.77
CA GLU A 256 -5.85 14.16 -22.32
C GLU A 256 -7.07 13.77 -21.48
N GLN A 257 -7.90 12.85 -21.98
CA GLN A 257 -9.06 12.33 -21.23
C GLN A 257 -8.64 11.67 -19.91
N THR A 258 -7.52 10.95 -19.94
CA THR A 258 -6.94 10.33 -18.75
C THR A 258 -6.58 11.42 -17.74
N PHE A 259 -5.79 12.41 -18.13
CA PHE A 259 -5.33 13.49 -17.24
C PHE A 259 -6.45 14.37 -16.70
N ASP A 260 -7.47 14.68 -17.51
CA ASP A 260 -8.66 15.43 -17.07
C ASP A 260 -9.44 14.69 -15.96
N SER A 261 -9.25 13.38 -15.79
CA SER A 261 -9.91 12.57 -14.75
C SER A 261 -9.08 12.36 -13.48
N LEU A 262 -7.79 12.75 -13.48
CA LEU A 262 -6.85 12.41 -12.41
C LEU A 262 -6.69 13.55 -11.40
N PRO A 263 -6.59 13.22 -10.09
CA PRO A 263 -6.46 14.21 -9.03
C PRO A 263 -5.15 15.00 -9.16
N GLY A 264 -5.22 16.32 -8.97
CA GLY A 264 -4.05 17.21 -8.93
C GLY A 264 -3.39 17.45 -10.29
N ILE A 265 -3.97 16.96 -11.38
CA ILE A 265 -3.54 17.29 -12.75
C ILE A 265 -4.52 18.32 -13.32
N GLU A 266 -4.01 19.47 -13.73
CA GLU A 266 -4.81 20.57 -14.25
C GLU A 266 -4.31 20.99 -15.63
N ARG A 267 -5.26 21.30 -16.50
CA ARG A 267 -4.97 21.92 -17.79
C ARG A 267 -4.76 23.43 -17.58
N THR A 268 -3.55 23.89 -17.88
CA THR A 268 -3.14 25.29 -17.74
C THR A 268 -2.81 25.87 -19.11
N GLY A 269 -3.29 27.09 -19.41
CA GLY A 269 -3.05 27.76 -20.69
C GLY A 269 -4.33 28.15 -21.44
N GLU A 270 -4.20 29.16 -22.29
CA GLU A 270 -5.29 29.63 -23.18
C GLU A 270 -5.27 28.79 -24.47
N ALA A 271 -6.43 28.48 -25.06
CA ALA A 271 -6.55 27.65 -26.26
C ALA A 271 -5.69 28.10 -27.47
N ASP A 272 -5.25 29.36 -27.49
CA ASP A 272 -4.38 29.94 -28.53
C ASP A 272 -2.86 29.76 -28.26
N ARG A 273 -2.46 29.27 -27.07
CA ARG A 273 -1.09 28.85 -26.74
C ARG A 273 -1.12 27.35 -26.48
N ALA A 274 -0.04 26.64 -26.82
CA ALA A 274 0.04 25.19 -26.67
C ALA A 274 -0.47 24.78 -25.29
N LEU A 275 -1.51 23.93 -25.24
CA LEU A 275 -2.11 23.47 -23.99
C LEU A 275 -1.02 22.85 -23.10
N GLU A 276 -0.86 23.39 -21.89
CA GLU A 276 0.07 22.89 -20.89
C GLU A 276 -0.70 22.11 -19.83
N TRP A 277 -0.09 21.05 -19.31
CA TRP A 277 -0.57 20.31 -18.17
C TRP A 277 0.30 20.67 -16.98
N ALA A 278 -0.32 20.84 -15.82
CA ALA A 278 0.36 21.08 -14.56
C ALA A 278 -0.02 19.99 -13.56
N TYR A 279 0.95 19.49 -12.81
CA TYR A 279 0.68 18.65 -11.66
C TYR A 279 0.96 19.45 -10.39
N SER A 280 0.03 19.45 -9.46
CA SER A 280 0.17 20.04 -8.14
C SER A 280 -0.22 18.99 -7.09
N PRO A 281 0.74 18.44 -6.32
CA PRO A 281 0.46 17.42 -5.31
C PRO A 281 -0.38 17.91 -4.13
N SER A 282 -0.83 19.18 -4.14
CA SER A 282 -1.46 19.84 -3.00
C SER A 282 -2.55 20.84 -3.41
N ALA A 283 -3.28 20.62 -4.50
CA ALA A 283 -4.50 21.39 -4.76
C ALA A 283 -5.66 21.00 -3.80
N ALA A 284 -5.37 20.84 -2.50
CA ALA A 284 -6.33 21.18 -1.48
C ALA A 284 -6.49 22.71 -1.57
N THR A 285 -7.59 23.13 -2.20
CA THR A 285 -7.93 24.55 -2.35
C THR A 285 -8.01 25.19 -0.95
N PRO A 286 -7.38 26.35 -0.71
CA PRO A 286 -7.45 27.04 0.58
C PRO A 286 -8.86 27.56 0.91
#